data_AF-A0A6B3EGK3-F1
#
_entry.id   AF-A0A6B3EGK3-F1
#
_cell.length_a   1.000
_cell.length_b   1.000
_cell.length_c   1.000
_cell.angle_alpha   90.00
_cell.angle_beta   90.00
_cell.angle_gamma   90.00
#
_symmetry.space_group_name_H-M   'P 1'
#
loop_
_entity.id
_entity.type
_entity.pdbx_description
1 polymer ?
#
loop_
_entity_poly.entity_id
_entity_poly.type
_entity_poly.pdbx_seq_one_letter_code
_entity_poly.pdbx_strand_id
1 'polypeptide(L)'
;TCAARRARGQVAVHNSMLVHVTRFTAVQQQVRDQIDAHRRLLFDVLQDRFSSARQELEEELRELWDEDFVPCTEDMTGGRLDWEDVEPHLHAALAKITVMAVNGAAKDTLQYYERRETGLSVIAVGGEKLSRGLTLEGLSVSYYLRAS
;
A
#
# COMPACT_ATOMS: atom_id res chain seq x y z
N THR A 1 -3.13 -3.53 6.29
CA THR A 1 -3.01 -2.13 6.84
C THR A 1 -4.00 -1.14 6.25
N CYS A 2 -4.05 -0.91 4.93
CA CYS A 2 -4.87 0.17 4.33
C CYS A 2 -6.37 0.04 4.63
N ALA A 3 -6.96 -1.14 4.40
CA ALA A 3 -8.37 -1.41 4.67
C ALA A 3 -8.70 -1.26 6.16
N ALA A 4 -7.89 -1.82 7.05
CA ALA A 4 -8.05 -1.65 8.49
C ALA A 4 -7.99 -0.18 8.96
N ARG A 5 -7.10 0.64 8.38
CA ARG A 5 -7.08 2.09 8.65
C ARG A 5 -8.37 2.76 8.19
N ARG A 6 -8.93 2.36 7.04
CA ARG A 6 -10.22 2.86 6.56
C ARG A 6 -11.38 2.43 7.46
N ALA A 7 -11.38 1.19 7.96
CA ALA A 7 -12.36 0.72 8.95
C ALA A 7 -12.35 1.57 10.22
N ARG A 8 -11.17 2.05 10.65
CA ARG A 8 -11.01 3.01 11.76
C ARG A 8 -11.33 4.47 11.39
N GLY A 9 -11.89 4.73 10.20
CA GLY A 9 -12.23 6.07 9.73
C GLY A 9 -11.06 6.91 9.21
N GLN A 10 -9.84 6.37 9.13
CA GLN A 10 -8.64 7.09 8.66
C GLN A 10 -8.56 7.17 7.13
N VAL A 11 -9.65 7.59 6.49
CA VAL A 11 -9.77 7.62 5.03
C VAL A 11 -9.00 8.77 4.38
N ALA A 12 -8.75 9.86 5.11
CA ALA A 12 -8.05 11.07 4.63
C ALA A 12 -6.60 11.18 5.13
N VAL A 13 -6.10 10.19 5.85
CA VAL A 13 -4.73 10.21 6.39
C VAL A 13 -3.76 9.67 5.34
N HIS A 14 -2.58 10.29 5.21
CA HIS A 14 -1.51 9.76 4.37
C HIS A 14 -1.11 8.34 4.82
N ASN A 15 -0.81 7.49 3.84
CA ASN A 15 -0.30 6.15 4.04
C ASN A 15 0.68 5.82 2.92
N SER A 16 1.94 5.57 3.25
CA SER A 16 2.97 5.31 2.26
C SER A 16 3.72 4.02 2.52
N MET A 17 4.19 3.41 1.44
CA MET A 17 5.09 2.28 1.44
C MET A 17 6.34 2.63 0.63
N LEU A 18 7.51 2.24 1.13
CA LEU A 18 8.78 2.40 0.45
C LEU A 18 9.27 1.04 -0.04
N VAL A 19 9.61 0.95 -1.33
CA VAL A 19 10.24 -0.20 -1.96
C VAL A 19 11.59 0.24 -2.51
N HIS A 20 12.63 -0.01 -1.74
CA HIS A 20 14.01 0.32 -2.10
C HIS A 20 14.68 -0.87 -2.78
N VAL A 21 15.04 -0.70 -4.05
CA VAL A 21 15.69 -1.72 -4.87
C VAL A 21 17.14 -1.33 -5.19
N THR A 22 17.50 -1.25 -6.47
CA THR A 22 18.83 -0.87 -6.97
C THR A 22 18.89 0.61 -7.35
N ARG A 23 20.09 1.14 -7.57
CA ARG A 23 20.34 2.48 -8.14
C ARG A 23 19.90 2.64 -9.60
N PHE A 24 19.67 1.54 -10.32
CA PHE A 24 19.31 1.56 -11.74
C PHE A 24 17.84 1.93 -11.95
N THR A 25 17.58 3.08 -12.56
CA THR A 25 16.23 3.59 -12.85
C THR A 25 15.42 2.63 -13.74
N ALA A 26 16.06 1.94 -14.67
CA ALA A 26 15.41 0.95 -15.52
C ALA A 26 14.80 -0.21 -14.71
N VAL A 27 15.51 -0.70 -13.70
CA VAL A 27 15.01 -1.76 -12.80
C VAL A 27 13.92 -1.22 -11.87
N GLN A 28 14.10 0.00 -11.34
CA GLN A 28 13.06 0.66 -10.52
C GLN A 28 11.73 0.78 -11.29
N GLN A 29 11.81 1.14 -12.57
CA GLN A 29 10.67 1.24 -13.46
C GLN A 29 9.99 -0.13 -13.68
N GLN A 30 10.78 -1.19 -13.94
CA GLN A 30 10.24 -2.55 -14.07
C GLN A 30 9.54 -3.03 -12.79
N VAL A 31 10.13 -2.80 -11.63
CA VAL A 31 9.52 -3.17 -10.34
C VAL A 31 8.24 -2.38 -10.10
N ARG A 32 8.22 -1.09 -10.41
CA ARG A 32 7.00 -0.27 -10.34
C ARG A 32 5.90 -0.82 -11.24
N ASP A 33 6.24 -1.18 -12.48
CA ASP A 33 5.30 -1.77 -13.44
C ASP A 33 4.72 -3.10 -12.94
N GLN A 34 5.56 -3.96 -12.36
CA GLN A 34 5.13 -5.23 -11.78
C GLN A 34 4.17 -5.03 -10.59
N ILE A 35 4.50 -4.12 -9.68
CA ILE A 35 3.65 -3.80 -8.52
C ILE A 35 2.30 -3.23 -8.99
N ASP A 36 2.30 -2.29 -9.95
CA ASP A 36 1.04 -1.73 -10.46
C ASP A 36 0.21 -2.75 -11.23
N ALA A 37 0.85 -3.63 -12.03
CA ALA A 37 0.16 -4.71 -12.71
C ALA A 37 -0.51 -5.67 -11.71
N HIS A 38 0.21 -6.07 -10.65
CA HIS A 38 -0.35 -6.93 -9.61
C HIS A 38 -1.47 -6.23 -8.83
N ARG A 39 -1.31 -4.94 -8.49
CA ARG A 39 -2.37 -4.15 -7.85
C ARG A 39 -3.65 -4.12 -8.70
N ARG A 40 -3.52 -3.93 -10.02
CA ARG A 40 -4.67 -3.95 -10.95
C ARG A 40 -5.33 -5.32 -11.01
N LEU A 41 -4.54 -6.39 -11.07
CA LEU A 41 -5.07 -7.75 -11.00
C LEU A 41 -5.91 -7.97 -9.74
N LEU A 42 -5.39 -7.61 -8.56
CA LEU A 42 -6.13 -7.72 -7.30
C LEU A 42 -7.40 -6.87 -7.29
N PHE A 43 -7.34 -5.67 -7.86
CA PHE A 43 -8.50 -4.80 -7.99
C PHE A 43 -9.58 -5.44 -8.86
N ASP A 44 -9.23 -5.97 -10.02
CA ASP A 44 -10.15 -6.60 -10.95
C ASP A 44 -10.79 -7.86 -10.34
N VAL A 45 -9.99 -8.69 -9.64
CA VAL A 45 -10.47 -9.88 -8.93
C VAL A 45 -11.51 -9.50 -7.86
N LEU A 46 -11.23 -8.47 -7.06
CA LEU A 46 -12.17 -8.02 -6.02
C LEU A 46 -13.42 -7.33 -6.58
N GLN A 47 -13.41 -6.91 -7.84
CA GLN A 47 -14.58 -6.34 -8.50
C GLN A 47 -15.55 -7.45 -8.95
N ASP A 48 -15.04 -8.63 -9.31
CA ASP A 48 -15.86 -9.78 -9.70
C ASP A 48 -16.35 -10.59 -8.48
N ARG A 49 -17.56 -10.25 -8.03
CA ARG A 49 -18.24 -10.85 -6.86
C ARG A 49 -18.49 -12.35 -6.94
N PHE A 50 -18.46 -12.95 -8.13
CA PHE A 50 -18.86 -14.35 -8.32
C PHE A 50 -17.72 -15.26 -8.78
N SER A 51 -16.50 -14.73 -8.91
CA SER A 51 -15.35 -15.53 -9.29
C SER A 51 -14.83 -16.37 -8.12
N SER A 52 -14.35 -17.60 -8.41
CA SER A 52 -13.62 -18.40 -7.42
C SER A 52 -12.32 -17.71 -7.01
N ALA A 53 -11.68 -16.99 -7.93
CA ALA A 53 -10.47 -16.20 -7.66
C ALA A 53 -10.68 -15.14 -6.57
N ARG A 54 -11.88 -14.55 -6.48
CA ARG A 54 -12.22 -13.63 -5.38
C ARG A 54 -12.27 -14.35 -4.04
N GLN A 55 -12.91 -15.52 -3.99
CA GLN A 55 -13.03 -16.30 -2.75
C GLN A 55 -11.64 -16.71 -2.26
N GLU A 56 -10.80 -17.22 -3.17
CA GLU A 56 -9.40 -17.56 -2.87
C GLU A 56 -8.60 -16.36 -2.33
N LEU A 57 -8.74 -15.18 -2.97
CA LEU A 57 -8.08 -13.97 -2.52
C LEU A 57 -8.60 -13.47 -1.17
N GLU A 58 -9.91 -13.53 -0.93
CA GLU A 58 -10.51 -13.14 0.35
C GLU A 58 -10.07 -14.07 1.48
N GLU A 59 -9.95 -15.38 1.22
CA GLU A 59 -9.40 -16.35 2.16
C GLU A 59 -7.92 -16.05 2.47
N GLU A 60 -7.08 -15.84 1.45
CA GLU A 60 -5.66 -15.49 1.65
C GLU A 60 -5.50 -14.19 2.47
N LEU A 61 -6.30 -13.17 2.18
CA LEU A 61 -6.26 -11.90 2.91
C LEU A 61 -6.79 -12.03 4.34
N ARG A 62 -7.74 -12.93 4.58
CA ARG A 62 -8.27 -13.23 5.91
C ARG A 62 -7.23 -13.98 6.74
N GLU A 63 -6.56 -14.98 6.18
CA GLU A 63 -5.46 -15.67 6.84
C GLU A 63 -4.36 -14.69 7.24
N LEU A 64 -3.95 -13.81 6.32
CA LEU A 64 -2.98 -12.75 6.62
C LEU A 64 -3.49 -11.79 7.72
N TRP A 65 -4.78 -11.49 7.75
CA TRP A 65 -5.37 -10.66 8.80
C TRP A 65 -5.26 -11.32 10.18
N ASP A 66 -5.66 -12.58 10.27
CA ASP A 66 -5.69 -13.34 11.51
C ASP A 66 -4.27 -13.62 12.04
N GLU A 67 -3.30 -13.89 11.16
CA GLU A 67 -1.93 -14.20 11.54
C GLU A 67 -1.09 -12.96 11.86
N ASP A 68 -1.15 -11.90 11.04
CA ASP A 68 -0.23 -10.76 11.17
C ASP A 68 -0.88 -9.54 11.82
N PHE A 69 -2.15 -9.27 11.53
CA PHE A 69 -2.79 -8.02 11.94
C PHE A 69 -3.48 -8.11 13.28
N VAL A 70 -4.22 -9.18 13.56
CA VAL A 70 -4.90 -9.35 14.85
C VAL A 70 -3.90 -9.26 16.01
N PRO A 71 -2.78 -10.01 16.04
CA PRO A 71 -1.84 -9.96 17.18
C PRO A 71 -1.20 -8.58 17.35
N CYS A 72 -0.98 -7.84 16.27
CA CYS A 72 -0.37 -6.52 16.31
C CYS A 72 -1.36 -5.38 16.63
N THR A 73 -2.67 -5.65 16.61
CA THR A 73 -3.72 -4.62 16.76
C THR A 73 -4.52 -4.71 18.04
N GLU A 74 -4.39 -5.79 18.82
CA GLU A 74 -5.10 -5.97 20.10
C GLU A 74 -4.83 -4.82 21.09
N ASP A 75 -3.60 -4.31 21.16
CA ASP A 75 -3.20 -3.24 22.07
C ASP A 75 -3.33 -1.82 21.46
N MET A 76 -3.80 -1.70 20.22
CA MET A 76 -3.89 -0.40 19.56
C MET A 76 -5.08 0.42 20.03
N THR A 77 -4.86 1.71 20.29
CA THR A 77 -5.93 2.69 20.52
C THR A 77 -6.80 2.81 19.26
N GLY A 78 -8.04 2.35 19.33
CA GLY A 78 -8.95 2.31 18.18
C GLY A 78 -9.90 1.11 18.15
N GLY A 79 -9.76 0.17 19.09
CA GLY A 79 -10.59 -1.02 19.20
C GLY A 79 -10.12 -2.18 18.33
N ARG A 80 -10.40 -3.40 18.80
CA ARG A 80 -10.24 -4.62 18.01
C ARG A 80 -11.19 -4.54 16.82
N LEU A 81 -10.66 -4.84 15.63
CA LEU A 81 -11.46 -5.01 14.43
C LEU A 81 -11.55 -6.50 14.13
N ASP A 82 -12.71 -6.94 13.68
CA ASP A 82 -12.87 -8.28 13.12
C ASP A 82 -12.74 -8.22 11.59
N TRP A 83 -12.59 -9.38 10.96
CA TRP A 83 -12.41 -9.47 9.51
C TRP A 83 -13.57 -8.81 8.75
N GLU A 84 -14.79 -9.01 9.25
CA GLU A 84 -16.04 -8.48 8.69
C GLU A 84 -16.09 -6.95 8.71
N ASP A 85 -15.33 -6.29 9.60
CA ASP A 85 -15.18 -4.83 9.59
C ASP A 85 -14.20 -4.36 8.51
N VAL A 86 -13.23 -5.20 8.12
CA VAL A 86 -12.12 -4.84 7.23
C VAL A 86 -12.44 -5.15 5.77
N GLU A 87 -13.03 -6.32 5.51
CA GLU A 87 -13.36 -6.84 4.19
C GLU A 87 -14.08 -5.80 3.30
N PRO A 88 -15.12 -5.08 3.77
CA PRO A 88 -15.86 -4.12 2.94
C PRO A 88 -15.00 -2.95 2.44
N HIS A 89 -13.83 -2.71 3.07
CA HIS A 89 -12.93 -1.63 2.71
C HIS A 89 -11.80 -2.03 1.75
N LEU A 90 -11.62 -3.31 1.44
CA LEU A 90 -10.53 -3.81 0.59
C LEU A 90 -10.50 -3.14 -0.79
N HIS A 91 -11.63 -3.18 -1.51
CA HIS A 91 -11.74 -2.62 -2.85
C HIS A 91 -11.46 -1.11 -2.86
N ALA A 92 -12.07 -0.36 -1.93
CA ALA A 92 -11.86 1.09 -1.81
C ALA A 92 -10.42 1.45 -1.38
N ALA A 93 -9.77 0.60 -0.59
CA ALA A 93 -8.38 0.76 -0.22
C ALA A 93 -7.45 0.58 -1.44
N LEU A 94 -7.63 -0.50 -2.21
CA LEU A 94 -6.85 -0.77 -3.43
C LEU A 94 -7.04 0.30 -4.51
N ALA A 95 -8.27 0.79 -4.68
CA ALA A 95 -8.58 1.89 -5.60
C ALA A 95 -7.76 3.16 -5.31
N LYS A 96 -7.47 3.42 -4.02
CA LYS A 96 -6.77 4.63 -3.58
C LYS A 96 -5.25 4.52 -3.78
N ILE A 97 -4.70 3.32 -3.81
CA ILE A 97 -3.25 3.10 -3.86
C ILE A 97 -2.70 3.50 -5.23
N THR A 98 -1.71 4.38 -5.24
CA THR A 98 -0.95 4.78 -6.43
C THR A 98 0.48 4.25 -6.32
N VAL A 99 1.02 3.69 -7.39
CA VAL A 99 2.41 3.20 -7.45
C VAL A 99 3.25 4.19 -8.24
N MET A 100 4.37 4.65 -7.67
CA MET A 100 5.21 5.69 -8.27
C MET A 100 6.68 5.31 -8.20
N ALA A 101 7.42 5.56 -9.28
CA ALA A 101 8.88 5.45 -9.28
C ALA A 101 9.50 6.80 -8.89
N VAL A 102 10.34 6.81 -7.86
CA VAL A 102 11.06 8.00 -7.41
C VAL A 102 12.44 8.02 -8.05
N ASN A 103 12.50 8.61 -9.23
CA ASN A 103 13.74 8.85 -9.96
C ASN A 103 14.30 10.22 -9.59
N GLY A 104 15.61 10.38 -9.44
CA GLY A 104 16.22 11.64 -8.98
C GLY A 104 16.04 12.89 -9.86
N ALA A 105 15.27 12.83 -10.95
CA ALA A 105 14.81 13.96 -11.74
C ALA A 105 13.35 14.36 -11.41
N ALA A 106 12.63 13.50 -10.69
CA ALA A 106 11.27 13.75 -10.22
C ALA A 106 11.31 14.70 -9.02
N LYS A 107 11.49 15.98 -9.35
CA LYS A 107 10.93 17.11 -8.60
C LYS A 107 9.39 17.15 -8.66
N ASP A 108 8.75 16.11 -9.22
CA ASP A 108 7.36 15.76 -8.90
C ASP A 108 7.30 15.28 -7.46
N THR A 109 7.45 16.28 -6.61
CA THR A 109 7.19 16.30 -5.19
C THR A 109 5.89 15.55 -5.03
N LEU A 110 5.93 14.38 -4.39
CA LEU A 110 4.73 13.71 -3.90
C LEU A 110 3.83 14.82 -3.36
N GLN A 111 2.70 15.06 -4.02
CA GLN A 111 1.85 16.23 -3.79
C GLN A 111 1.07 16.03 -2.47
N TYR A 112 1.78 15.67 -1.40
CA TYR A 112 1.25 15.51 -0.06
C TYR A 112 0.49 16.78 0.33
N TYR A 113 1.07 17.95 0.07
CA TYR A 113 0.45 19.25 0.33
C TYR A 113 -0.91 19.44 -0.38
N GLU A 114 -1.01 19.10 -1.67
CA GLU A 114 -2.25 19.24 -2.44
C GLU A 114 -3.29 18.17 -2.07
N ARG A 115 -2.85 17.07 -1.45
CA ARG A 115 -3.69 15.94 -1.03
C ARG A 115 -3.86 15.84 0.47
N ARG A 116 -3.63 16.91 1.24
CA ARG A 116 -3.83 16.90 2.70
C ARG A 116 -5.28 16.62 3.11
N GLU A 117 -6.24 17.10 2.34
CA GLU A 117 -7.67 16.94 2.65
C GLU A 117 -8.19 15.55 2.32
N THR A 118 -7.61 14.87 1.33
CA THR A 118 -8.06 13.55 0.85
C THR A 118 -7.14 12.41 1.27
N GLY A 119 -5.92 12.72 1.72
CA GLY A 119 -4.86 11.77 2.01
C GLY A 119 -4.28 11.10 0.76
N LEU A 120 -3.01 10.76 0.81
CA LEU A 120 -2.30 10.05 -0.27
C LEU A 120 -2.00 8.61 0.19
N SER A 121 -2.41 7.62 -0.60
CA SER A 121 -1.98 6.23 -0.45
C SER A 121 -0.97 5.89 -1.56
N VAL A 122 0.31 5.76 -1.23
CA VAL A 122 1.36 5.64 -2.25
C VAL A 122 2.36 4.51 -1.96
N ILE A 123 2.72 3.76 -2.99
CA ILE A 123 3.87 2.86 -2.98
C ILE A 123 4.98 3.53 -3.79
N ALA A 124 6.03 3.98 -3.11
CA ALA A 124 7.19 4.63 -3.70
C ALA A 124 8.29 3.60 -3.98
N VAL A 125 8.65 3.41 -5.25
CA VAL A 125 9.71 2.50 -5.70
C VAL A 125 10.94 3.32 -6.09
N GLY A 126 12.12 2.95 -5.62
CA GLY A 126 13.35 3.58 -6.10
C GLY A 126 14.60 3.03 -5.45
N GLY A 127 15.69 3.80 -5.45
CA GLY A 127 16.98 3.39 -4.93
C GLY A 127 17.63 4.44 -4.05
N GLU A 128 18.95 4.58 -4.14
CA GLU A 128 19.79 5.36 -3.21
C GLU A 128 19.32 6.81 -2.96
N LYS A 129 18.68 7.45 -3.96
CA LYS A 129 18.18 8.82 -3.84
C LYS A 129 16.92 8.97 -2.96
N LEU A 130 16.19 7.89 -2.67
CA LEU A 130 15.07 7.93 -1.72
C LEU A 130 15.54 8.20 -0.29
N SER A 131 16.78 7.86 0.03
CA SER A 131 17.34 8.05 1.38
C SER A 131 17.76 9.48 1.71
N ARG A 132 17.81 10.39 0.72
CA ARG A 132 18.34 11.76 0.87
C ARG A 132 17.31 12.82 0.48
N GLY A 133 16.44 13.18 1.43
CA GLY A 133 15.61 14.39 1.35
C GLY A 133 14.17 14.20 0.88
N LEU A 134 13.69 12.97 0.67
CA LEU A 134 12.27 12.70 0.45
C LEU A 134 11.61 12.31 1.78
N THR A 135 10.68 13.14 2.26
CA THR A 135 9.85 12.79 3.41
C THR A 135 8.61 12.04 2.92
N LEU A 136 8.49 10.76 3.27
CA LEU A 136 7.27 9.98 3.07
C LEU A 136 6.38 10.12 4.32
N GLU A 137 5.30 10.88 4.19
CA GLU A 137 4.32 11.00 5.27
C GLU A 137 3.47 9.73 5.39
N GLY A 138 3.23 9.29 6.63
CA GLY A 138 2.45 8.09 6.91
C GLY A 138 3.12 6.80 6.46
N LEU A 139 4.46 6.71 6.48
CA LEU A 139 5.19 5.49 6.13
C LEU A 139 4.75 4.33 7.05
N SER A 140 4.13 3.31 6.46
CA SER A 140 3.65 2.12 7.17
C SER A 140 4.48 0.87 6.89
N VAL A 141 5.06 0.76 5.70
CA VAL A 141 5.86 -0.39 5.28
C VAL A 141 7.12 0.08 4.56
N SER A 142 8.26 -0.51 4.88
CA SER A 142 9.51 -0.26 4.17
C SER A 142 10.19 -1.57 3.81
N TYR A 143 10.33 -1.83 2.51
CA TYR A 143 10.98 -2.99 1.94
C TYR A 143 12.33 -2.59 1.32
N TYR A 144 13.39 -3.29 1.68
CA TYR A 144 14.74 -3.07 1.14
C TYR A 144 15.26 -4.36 0.53
N LEU A 145 15.44 -4.35 -0.80
CA LEU A 145 16.13 -5.41 -1.49
C LEU A 145 17.63 -5.29 -1.20
N ARG A 146 18.18 -6.27 -0.48
CA ARG A 146 19.64 -6.45 -0.36
C ARG A 146 20.07 -7.43 -1.44
N ALA A 147 20.90 -6.97 -2.38
CA ALA A 147 21.60 -7.89 -3.27
C ALA A 147 22.66 -8.63 -2.44
N SER A 148 22.49 -9.95 -2.32
CA SER A 148 23.49 -10.86 -1.72
C SER A 148 24.63 -11.12 -2.69
#